data_AF-U9UP45-F1
#
_entry.id   AF-U9UP45-F1
#
_cell.length_a   1.000
_cell.length_b   1.000
_cell.length_c   1.000
_cell.angle_alpha   90.00
_cell.angle_beta   90.00
_cell.angle_gamma   90.00
#
_symmetry.space_group_name_H-M   'P 1'
#
loop_
_entity.id
_entity.type
_entity.pdbx_description
1 polymer ?
#
loop_
_entity_poly.entity_id
_entity_poly.type
_entity_poly.pdbx_seq_one_letter_code
_entity_poly.pdbx_strand_id
1 'polypeptide(L)'
;QLSNAINCLHENGIVHKDLHSNNILIHQNSIKLADFSLSKRIKDAGQISFETVPYLDPEQIKKQKKSDIYSIGVLFWELSSGKKPF
;
A
#
# COMPACT_ATOMS: atom_id res chain seq x y z
N GLN A 1 -1.93 8.03 -11.03
CA GLN A 1 -0.54 7.57 -10.83
C GLN A 1 -0.47 6.41 -9.83
N LEU A 2 -1.00 6.56 -8.61
CA LEU A 2 -0.96 5.51 -7.57
C LEU A 2 -1.53 4.15 -8.03
N SER A 3 -2.75 4.13 -8.56
CA SER A 3 -3.39 2.89 -9.07
C SER A 3 -2.54 2.19 -10.15
N ASN A 4 -1.97 2.96 -11.09
CA ASN A 4 -1.12 2.41 -12.14
C ASN A 4 0.17 1.80 -11.58
N ALA A 5 0.78 2.44 -10.57
CA ALA A 5 1.99 1.92 -9.92
C ALA A 5 1.71 0.58 -9.23
N ILE A 6 0.58 0.46 -8.54
CA ILE A 6 0.19 -0.80 -7.89
C ILE A 6 -0.20 -1.88 -8.91
N ASN A 7 -0.90 -1.51 -9.99
CA ASN A 7 -1.18 -2.46 -11.07
C ASN A 7 0.11 -3.02 -11.68
N CYS A 8 1.11 -2.17 -11.91
CA CYS A 8 2.44 -2.59 -12.37
C CYS A 8 3.10 -3.59 -11.40
N LEU A 9 3.07 -3.32 -10.08
CA LEU A 9 3.59 -4.29 -9.10
C LEU A 9 2.84 -5.63 -9.18
N HIS A 10 1.51 -5.58 -9.24
CA HIS A 10 0.66 -6.77 -9.27
C HIS A 10 0.84 -7.61 -10.52
N GLU A 11 1.04 -6.99 -11.69
CA GLU A 11 1.38 -7.66 -12.95
C GLU A 11 2.74 -8.36 -12.87
N ASN A 12 3.70 -7.78 -12.14
CA ASN A 12 5.00 -8.37 -11.87
C ASN A 12 5.00 -9.38 -10.70
N GLY A 13 3.82 -9.73 -10.16
CA GLY A 13 3.68 -10.68 -9.07
C GLY A 13 4.23 -10.18 -7.72
N ILE A 14 4.36 -8.86 -7.57
CA ILE A 14 4.80 -8.18 -6.35
C ILE A 14 3.57 -7.61 -5.64
N VAL A 15 3.53 -7.76 -4.32
CA VAL A 15 2.55 -7.12 -3.43
C VAL A 15 3.31 -6.26 -2.45
N HIS A 16 2.90 -5.00 -2.27
CA HIS A 16 3.64 -4.04 -1.46
C HIS A 16 3.46 -4.28 0.04
N LYS A 17 2.22 -4.53 0.50
CA LYS A 17 1.84 -4.86 1.89
C LYS A 17 2.04 -3.78 2.95
N ASP A 18 2.52 -2.60 2.55
CA ASP A 18 2.82 -1.50 3.48
C ASP A 18 2.60 -0.14 2.82
N LEU A 19 1.41 0.02 2.22
CA LEU A 19 1.04 1.26 1.56
C LEU A 19 0.41 2.21 2.57
N HIS A 20 1.08 3.31 2.84
CA HIS A 20 0.60 4.42 3.66
C HIS A 20 1.26 5.71 3.22
N SER A 21 0.82 6.86 3.74
CA SER A 21 1.21 8.17 3.21
C SER A 21 2.72 8.44 3.29
N ASN A 22 3.45 7.88 4.26
CA ASN A 22 4.91 8.06 4.36
C ASN A 22 5.69 7.28 3.28
N ASN A 23 5.10 6.23 2.69
CA ASN A 23 5.72 5.43 1.63
C ASN A 23 5.38 5.94 0.21
N ILE A 24 4.64 7.05 0.12
CA ILE A 24 4.30 7.72 -1.14
C ILE A 24 5.15 8.98 -1.28
N LEU A 25 6.17 8.92 -2.13
CA LEU A 25 7.04 10.06 -2.40
C LEU A 25 6.60 10.79 -3.66
N ILE A 26 6.83 12.10 -3.71
CA ILE A 26 6.57 12.94 -4.88
C ILE A 26 7.87 13.57 -5.34
N HIS A 27 8.24 13.35 -6.60
CA HIS A 27 9.40 13.96 -7.22
C HIS A 27 9.04 14.42 -8.63
N GLN A 28 9.25 15.70 -8.94
CA GLN A 28 8.95 16.27 -10.26
C GLN A 28 7.54 15.92 -10.75
N ASN A 29 6.53 16.13 -9.89
CA ASN A 29 5.13 15.81 -10.19
C ASN A 29 4.82 14.32 -10.46
N SER A 30 5.76 13.43 -10.13
CA SER A 30 5.62 11.98 -10.28
C SER A 30 5.63 11.30 -8.91
N ILE A 31 4.68 10.37 -8.71
CA ILE A 31 4.63 9.52 -7.53
C ILE A 31 5.69 8.41 -7.63
N LYS A 32 6.38 8.15 -6.53
CA LYS A 32 7.28 7.02 -6.34
C LYS A 32 6.86 6.26 -5.10
N LEU A 33 6.73 4.94 -5.23
CA LEU A 33 6.52 4.06 -4.09
C LEU A 33 7.88 3.78 -3.44
N ALA A 34 7.92 3.88 -2.12
CA ALA A 34 9.10 3.62 -1.31
C ALA A 34 8.83 2.46 -0.34
N ASP A 35 9.90 1.99 0.30
CA ASP A 35 9.88 0.92 1.31
C ASP A 35 9.24 -0.40 0.87
N PHE A 36 10.05 -1.21 0.19
CA PHE A 36 9.69 -2.55 -0.24
C PHE A 36 10.08 -3.63 0.78
N SER A 37 10.39 -3.26 2.03
CA SER A 37 10.87 -4.20 3.06
C SER A 37 9.86 -5.30 3.38
N LEU A 38 8.56 -4.98 3.31
CA LEU A 38 7.45 -5.92 3.48
C LEU A 38 6.91 -6.47 2.16
N SER A 39 7.47 -6.01 1.03
CA SER A 39 7.07 -6.50 -0.28
C SER A 39 7.52 -7.94 -0.45
N LYS A 40 6.62 -8.79 -0.95
CA LYS A 40 6.88 -10.23 -1.07
C LYS A 40 6.30 -10.75 -2.37
N ARG A 41 7.03 -11.66 -3.00
CA ARG A 41 6.43 -12.62 -3.95
C ARG A 41 5.42 -13.46 -3.18
N ILE A 42 4.37 -13.92 -3.84
CA ILE A 42 3.04 -14.23 -3.28
C ILE A 42 2.97 -15.35 -2.18
N LYS A 43 4.04 -15.69 -1.44
CA LYS A 43 4.09 -16.87 -0.54
C LYS A 43 4.40 -16.63 0.94
N ASP A 44 4.85 -15.44 1.38
CA ASP A 44 5.26 -15.25 2.79
C ASP A 44 4.57 -14.07 3.52
N ALA A 45 4.37 -14.19 4.84
CA ALA A 45 3.81 -13.15 5.72
C ALA A 45 4.91 -12.31 6.40
N GLY A 46 4.75 -10.99 6.51
CA GLY A 46 5.72 -10.05 7.11
C GLY A 46 5.25 -9.47 8.44
N GLN A 47 6.13 -8.74 9.15
CA GLN A 47 5.78 -8.01 10.39
C GLN A 47 5.03 -6.71 10.07
N ILE A 48 4.11 -6.29 10.95
CA ILE A 48 3.23 -5.12 10.78
C ILE A 48 3.61 -4.06 11.82
N SER A 49 3.60 -2.78 11.43
CA SER A 49 3.84 -1.65 12.34
C SER A 49 2.51 -1.08 12.90
N PHE A 50 2.54 -0.49 14.09
CA PHE A 50 1.34 0.12 14.70
C PHE A 50 0.87 1.39 13.96
N GLU A 51 1.77 2.12 13.30
CA GLU A 51 1.44 3.35 12.57
C GLU A 51 0.72 3.08 11.24
N THR A 52 0.82 1.85 10.72
CA THR A 52 0.21 1.45 9.44
C THR A 52 -1.11 0.68 9.61
N VAL A 53 -1.54 0.46 10.85
CA VAL A 53 -2.80 -0.22 11.20
C VAL A 53 -4.00 0.33 10.41
N PRO A 54 -4.16 1.66 10.22
CA PRO A 54 -5.32 2.17 9.50
C PRO A 54 -5.39 1.76 8.02
N TYR A 55 -4.23 1.46 7.43
CA TYR A 55 -4.10 1.09 6.02
C TYR A 55 -4.10 -0.43 5.83
N LEU A 56 -4.20 -1.21 6.90
CA LEU A 56 -4.08 -2.66 6.87
C LEU A 56 -5.41 -3.33 6.54
N ASP A 57 -5.40 -4.20 5.54
CA ASP A 57 -6.55 -5.06 5.23
C ASP A 57 -6.77 -6.08 6.38
N PRO A 58 -7.94 -6.11 7.03
CA PRO A 58 -8.23 -7.10 8.07
C PRO A 58 -8.19 -8.55 7.55
N GLU A 59 -8.32 -8.77 6.24
CA GLU A 59 -8.19 -10.08 5.59
C GLU A 59 -6.83 -10.33 4.90
N GLN A 60 -5.79 -9.54 5.21
CA GLN A 60 -4.49 -9.55 4.51
C GLN A 60 -3.88 -10.95 4.30
N ILE A 61 -4.11 -11.88 5.25
CA ILE A 61 -3.60 -13.26 5.21
C ILE A 61 -4.18 -14.06 4.03
N LYS A 62 -5.42 -13.79 3.61
CA LYS A 62 -6.14 -14.60 2.62
C LYS A 62 -5.98 -14.12 1.18
N LYS A 63 -5.78 -12.81 0.95
CA LYS A 63 -5.84 -12.21 -0.40
C LYS A 63 -4.79 -11.12 -0.58
N GLN A 64 -3.58 -11.52 -0.97
CA GLN A 64 -2.41 -10.63 -0.97
C GLN A 64 -2.59 -9.38 -1.85
N LYS A 65 -3.03 -9.52 -3.10
CA LYS A 65 -3.26 -8.34 -3.97
C LYS A 65 -4.39 -7.43 -3.48
N LYS A 66 -5.45 -7.99 -2.87
CA LYS A 66 -6.58 -7.20 -2.38
C LYS A 66 -6.18 -6.34 -1.17
N SER A 67 -5.16 -6.75 -0.42
CA SER A 67 -4.65 -5.93 0.67
C SER A 67 -4.11 -4.57 0.19
N ASP A 68 -3.31 -4.54 -0.88
CA ASP A 68 -2.85 -3.27 -1.47
C ASP A 68 -4.03 -2.41 -1.95
N ILE A 69 -5.11 -3.03 -2.47
CA ILE A 69 -6.32 -2.29 -2.92
C ILE A 69 -7.03 -1.64 -1.74
N TYR A 70 -7.12 -2.32 -0.59
CA TYR A 70 -7.66 -1.73 0.64
C TYR A 70 -6.84 -0.52 1.07
N SER A 71 -5.51 -0.67 1.16
CA SER A 71 -4.62 0.41 1.58
C SER A 71 -4.70 1.63 0.67
N ILE A 72 -4.82 1.43 -0.66
CA ILE A 72 -5.08 2.52 -1.61
C ILE A 72 -6.43 3.19 -1.36
N GLY A 73 -7.45 2.44 -1.00
CA GLY A 73 -8.76 2.98 -0.63
C GLY A 73 -8.66 3.94 0.57
N VAL A 74 -7.91 3.55 1.60
CA VAL A 74 -7.63 4.39 2.77
C VAL A 74 -6.81 5.62 2.39
N LEU A 75 -5.79 5.47 1.53
CA LEU A 75 -5.00 6.60 0.99
C LEU A 75 -5.86 7.59 0.20
N PHE A 76 -6.77 7.12 -0.64
CA PHE A 76 -7.67 8.01 -1.37
C PHE A 76 -8.65 8.71 -0.44
N TRP A 77 -9.13 8.03 0.60
CA TRP A 77 -9.94 8.66 1.62
C TRP A 77 -9.15 9.76 2.36
N GLU A 78 -7.92 9.50 2.79
CA GLU A 78 -7.03 10.49 3.42
C GLU A 78 -6.81 11.71 2.52
N LEU A 79 -6.48 11.49 1.24
CA LEU A 79 -6.28 12.55 0.27
C LEU A 79 -7.54 13.39 0.02
N SER A 80 -8.70 12.74 -0.09
CA SER A 80 -9.97 13.42 -0.35
C SER A 80 -10.51 14.17 0.87
N SER A 81 -10.23 13.67 2.08
CA SER A 81 -10.73 14.22 3.34
C SER A 81 -9.79 15.27 3.94
N GLY A 82 -8.50 15.22 3.58
CA GLY A 82 -7.44 16.01 4.22
C GLY A 82 -7.17 15.63 5.67
N LYS A 83 -7.64 14.45 6.12
CA LYS A 83 -7.52 13.97 7.50
C LYS A 83 -6.72 12.68 7.54
N LYS A 84 -5.89 12.52 8.58
CA LYS A 84 -5.27 11.22 8.86
C LYS A 84 -6.36 10.17 9.10
N PRO A 85 -6.22 8.97 8.53
CA PRO A 85 -7.10 7.86 8.85
C PRO A 85 -6.90 7.44 10.31
N PHE A 86 -8.03 7.23 10.97
CA PHE A 86 -8.29 6.82 12.36
C PHE A 86 -7.08 6.51 13.25
#